data_AF-A0A2T4JN68-F1
#
_entry.id   AF-A0A2T4JN68-F1
#
_cell.length_a   1.000
_cell.length_b   1.000
_cell.length_c   1.000
_cell.angle_alpha   90.00
_cell.angle_beta   90.00
_cell.angle_gamma   90.00
#
_symmetry.space_group_name_H-M   'P 1'
#
loop_
_entity.id
_entity.type
_entity.pdbx_description
1 polymer ?
#
loop_
_entity_poly.entity_id
_entity_poly.type
_entity_poly.pdbx_seq_one_letter_code
_entity_poly.pdbx_strand_id
1 'polypeptide(L)'
;MSLPASQFDMVVRALRLIIGGGFRILYRDPVAGRCHMVIDRDGVENRTPLAAVSSGFRTILALSCDVMRWLMRAPGFTTLDMARGLVLIDEVEAHLHPRWKITVMEGLRRALPKLTFLVTAHDPLCLRGLRDGEVRVLARSPGAAAGSDLPVMVETLVELPDVTKLTVEQLLTSDLFALFDTDDPATARGLAELADALTPGAEMAPARRAALLARFQAEVAGALPVGSTEVARIVQEAVADYLHARRAAPVAQRLALREATKARIRLALGAG
;
A
#
# COMPACT_ATOMS: atom_id res chain seq x y z
N MET A 1 30.86 -12.49 -15.47
CA MET A 1 30.43 -12.99 -14.16
C MET A 1 31.60 -13.68 -13.47
N SER A 2 32.46 -12.97 -12.73
CA SER A 2 33.55 -13.58 -11.96
C SER A 2 33.74 -12.83 -10.64
N LEU A 3 32.74 -12.91 -9.76
CA LEU A 3 32.92 -12.46 -8.38
C LEU A 3 33.81 -13.46 -7.63
N PRO A 4 34.77 -13.00 -6.82
CA PRO A 4 35.45 -13.83 -5.83
C PRO A 4 34.46 -14.56 -4.93
N ALA A 5 34.82 -15.74 -4.43
CA ALA A 5 33.93 -16.57 -3.60
C ALA A 5 33.36 -15.82 -2.39
N SER A 6 34.20 -15.06 -1.68
CA SER A 6 33.78 -14.26 -0.51
C SER A 6 32.73 -13.20 -0.87
N GLN A 7 32.89 -12.53 -2.01
CA GLN A 7 31.94 -11.53 -2.49
C GLN A 7 30.64 -12.18 -2.98
N PHE A 8 30.74 -13.34 -3.62
CA PHE A 8 29.57 -14.11 -4.02
C PHE A 8 28.75 -14.55 -2.81
N ASP A 9 29.40 -15.10 -1.77
CA ASP A 9 28.73 -15.53 -0.54
C ASP A 9 28.07 -14.37 0.22
N MET A 10 28.72 -13.20 0.22
CA MET A 10 28.14 -11.97 0.77
C MET A 10 26.87 -11.56 0.01
N VAL A 11 26.90 -11.57 -1.33
CA VAL A 11 25.71 -11.28 -2.16
C VAL A 11 24.60 -12.30 -1.91
N VAL A 12 24.91 -13.59 -1.87
CA VAL A 12 23.91 -14.64 -1.59
C VAL A 12 23.28 -14.46 -0.21
N ARG A 13 24.06 -14.08 0.81
CA ARG A 13 23.55 -13.80 2.16
C ARG A 13 22.59 -12.61 2.15
N ALA A 14 22.93 -11.53 1.45
CA ALA A 14 22.06 -10.37 1.32
C ALA A 14 20.75 -10.70 0.57
N LEU A 15 20.84 -11.47 -0.52
CA LEU A 15 19.67 -11.91 -1.29
C LEU A 15 18.72 -12.78 -0.46
N ARG A 16 19.25 -13.64 0.43
CA ARG A 16 18.42 -14.42 1.38
C ARG A 16 17.64 -13.53 2.35
N LEU A 17 18.22 -12.41 2.77
CA LEU A 17 17.53 -11.45 3.64
C LEU A 17 16.42 -10.72 2.87
N ILE A 18 16.68 -10.32 1.61
CA ILE A 18 15.72 -9.56 0.79
C ILE A 18 14.51 -10.40 0.40
N ILE A 19 14.75 -11.62 -0.11
CA ILE A 19 13.71 -12.44 -0.73
C ILE A 19 13.08 -13.42 0.30
N GLY A 20 13.73 -13.60 1.45
CA GLY A 20 13.27 -14.46 2.54
C GLY A 20 13.51 -15.96 2.31
N GLY A 21 13.05 -16.78 3.26
CA GLY A 21 13.36 -18.23 3.36
C GLY A 21 12.74 -19.16 2.31
N GLY A 22 12.47 -18.69 1.08
CA GLY A 22 11.90 -19.50 0.00
C GLY A 22 12.90 -20.29 -0.84
N PHE A 23 14.21 -20.08 -0.65
CA PHE A 23 15.28 -20.82 -1.32
C PHE A 23 16.49 -20.90 -0.40
N ARG A 24 17.20 -22.04 -0.47
CA ARG A 24 18.37 -22.26 0.39
C ARG A 24 19.61 -21.63 -0.24
N ILE A 25 19.85 -21.80 -1.54
CA ILE A 25 21.14 -21.43 -2.17
C ILE A 25 20.93 -20.94 -3.60
N LEU A 26 21.59 -19.84 -3.99
CA LEU A 26 21.91 -19.57 -5.39
C LEU A 26 23.22 -20.28 -5.69
N TYR A 27 23.15 -21.43 -6.35
CA TYR A 27 24.31 -22.23 -6.70
C TYR A 27 24.85 -21.76 -8.03
N ARG A 28 26.12 -21.36 -8.06
CA ARG A 28 26.83 -21.10 -9.31
C ARG A 28 27.39 -22.42 -9.82
N ASP A 29 26.94 -22.85 -10.99
CA ASP A 29 27.55 -23.97 -11.69
C ASP A 29 28.95 -23.55 -12.19
N PRO A 30 30.04 -24.14 -11.64
CA PRO A 30 31.40 -23.76 -12.02
C PRO A 30 31.77 -24.20 -13.43
N VAL A 31 31.06 -25.19 -14.01
CA VAL A 31 31.34 -25.75 -15.34
C VAL A 31 30.51 -25.03 -16.40
N ALA A 32 29.21 -24.81 -16.15
CA ALA A 32 28.32 -24.17 -17.12
C ALA A 32 28.28 -22.64 -17.01
N GLY A 33 28.83 -22.05 -15.93
CA GLY A 33 28.78 -20.61 -15.67
C GLY A 33 27.38 -20.06 -15.39
N ARG A 34 26.39 -20.94 -15.14
CA ARG A 34 24.98 -20.58 -14.91
C ARG A 34 24.62 -20.68 -13.43
N CYS A 35 23.82 -19.73 -12.95
CA CYS A 35 23.28 -19.78 -11.60
C CYS A 35 21.96 -20.57 -11.57
N HIS A 36 21.83 -21.44 -10.57
CA HIS A 36 20.65 -22.23 -10.27
C HIS A 36 20.12 -21.82 -8.90
N MET A 37 18.80 -21.77 -8.78
CA MET A 37 18.13 -21.66 -7.49
C MET A 37 17.93 -23.07 -6.92
N VAL A 38 18.37 -23.26 -5.68
CA VAL A 38 18.19 -24.51 -4.93
C VAL A 38 17.08 -24.30 -3.92
N ILE A 39 15.97 -25.02 -4.11
CA ILE A 39 14.88 -25.10 -3.15
C ILE A 39 14.95 -26.48 -2.51
N ASP A 40 14.98 -26.52 -1.18
CA ASP A 40 14.81 -27.74 -0.40
C ASP A 40 13.32 -27.89 -0.09
N ARG A 41 12.71 -28.95 -0.60
CA ARG A 41 11.37 -29.38 -0.22
C ARG A 41 11.47 -30.81 0.28
N ASP A 42 11.14 -31.02 1.55
CA ASP A 42 11.10 -32.34 2.19
C ASP A 42 12.42 -33.13 2.08
N GLY A 43 13.57 -32.44 2.12
CA GLY A 43 14.90 -33.06 2.03
C GLY A 43 15.36 -33.33 0.59
N VAL A 44 14.58 -32.97 -0.42
CA VAL A 44 14.94 -33.08 -1.84
C VAL A 44 15.41 -31.71 -2.35
N GLU A 45 16.69 -31.61 -2.70
CA GLU A 45 17.25 -30.43 -3.35
C GLU A 45 16.81 -30.36 -4.82
N ASN A 46 15.88 -29.47 -5.13
CA ASN A 46 15.50 -29.15 -6.50
C ASN A 46 16.34 -27.97 -7.01
N ARG A 47 17.09 -28.21 -8.11
CA ARG A 47 17.90 -27.20 -8.79
C ARG A 47 17.15 -26.67 -10.00
N THR A 48 16.67 -25.44 -9.90
CA THR A 48 15.96 -24.76 -10.98
C THR A 48 16.86 -23.72 -11.62
N PRO A 49 17.07 -23.74 -12.95
CA PRO A 49 17.78 -22.67 -13.64
C PRO A 49 17.08 -21.32 -13.39
N LEU A 50 17.85 -20.24 -13.18
CA LEU A 50 17.26 -18.90 -13.00
C LEU A 50 16.36 -18.45 -14.16
N ALA A 51 16.54 -19.00 -15.36
CA ALA A 51 15.64 -18.73 -16.49
C ALA A 51 14.21 -19.26 -16.26
N ALA A 52 14.06 -20.33 -15.47
CA ALA A 52 12.80 -21.04 -15.23
C ALA A 52 12.08 -20.61 -13.94
N VAL A 53 12.64 -19.67 -13.16
CA VAL A 53 11.97 -19.13 -11.97
C VAL A 53 10.91 -18.08 -12.35
N SER A 54 9.97 -17.81 -11.45
CA SER A 54 8.87 -16.87 -11.72
C SER A 54 9.36 -15.47 -12.09
N SER A 55 8.59 -14.76 -12.91
CA SER A 55 8.91 -13.39 -13.34
C SER A 55 9.17 -12.46 -12.14
N GLY A 56 8.30 -12.48 -11.14
CA GLY A 56 8.47 -11.66 -9.93
C GLY A 56 9.76 -11.97 -9.16
N PHE A 57 10.20 -13.22 -9.13
CA PHE A 57 11.48 -13.58 -8.50
C PHE A 57 12.66 -13.00 -9.29
N ARG A 58 12.61 -13.09 -10.62
CA ARG A 58 13.65 -12.53 -11.48
C ARG A 58 13.74 -11.01 -11.33
N THR A 59 12.61 -10.33 -11.19
CA THR A 59 12.57 -8.86 -10.99
C THR A 59 13.26 -8.46 -9.68
N ILE A 60 12.88 -9.04 -8.54
CA ILE A 60 13.52 -8.68 -7.26
C ILE A 60 15.00 -9.08 -7.21
N LEU A 61 15.34 -10.23 -7.82
CA LEU A 61 16.73 -10.67 -7.93
C LEU A 61 17.55 -9.68 -8.75
N ALA A 62 17.05 -9.26 -9.91
CA ALA A 62 17.70 -8.28 -10.78
C ALA A 62 17.90 -6.94 -10.07
N LEU A 63 16.84 -6.38 -9.48
CA LEU A 63 16.88 -5.14 -8.70
C LEU A 63 17.94 -5.21 -7.59
N SER A 64 17.90 -6.27 -6.78
CA SER A 64 18.83 -6.47 -5.67
C SER A 64 20.28 -6.62 -6.15
N CYS A 65 20.49 -7.39 -7.21
CA CYS A 65 21.82 -7.59 -7.78
C CYS A 65 22.39 -6.30 -8.38
N ASP A 66 21.57 -5.50 -9.05
CA ASP A 66 22.02 -4.23 -9.63
C ASP A 66 22.39 -3.21 -8.56
N VAL A 67 21.60 -3.09 -7.48
CA VAL A 67 21.95 -2.25 -6.32
C VAL A 67 23.28 -2.72 -5.73
N MET A 68 23.43 -4.01 -5.42
CA MET A 68 24.67 -4.54 -4.85
C MET A 68 25.86 -4.35 -5.80
N ARG A 69 25.66 -4.54 -7.10
CA ARG A 69 26.71 -4.34 -8.12
C ARG A 69 27.21 -2.91 -8.16
N TRP A 70 26.33 -1.92 -8.04
CA TRP A 70 26.71 -0.51 -7.94
C TRP A 70 27.50 -0.23 -6.67
N LEU A 71 27.05 -0.72 -5.52
CA LEU A 71 27.75 -0.57 -4.24
C LEU A 71 29.14 -1.18 -4.28
N MET A 72 29.27 -2.39 -4.83
CA MET A 72 30.55 -3.11 -4.92
C MET A 72 31.57 -2.44 -5.86
N ARG A 73 31.11 -1.57 -6.76
CA ARG A 73 31.97 -0.77 -7.65
C ARG A 73 32.34 0.59 -7.06
N ALA A 74 31.68 1.00 -5.98
CA ALA A 74 31.95 2.28 -5.35
C ALA A 74 33.36 2.31 -4.72
N PRO A 75 34.09 3.43 -4.83
CA PRO A 75 35.36 3.59 -4.15
C PRO A 75 35.21 3.40 -2.63
N GLY A 76 36.11 2.63 -2.02
CA GLY A 76 36.06 2.36 -0.57
C GLY A 76 35.01 1.34 -0.13
N PHE A 77 34.40 0.60 -1.06
CA PHE A 77 33.53 -0.52 -0.72
C PHE A 77 34.28 -1.60 0.07
N THR A 78 33.72 -2.01 1.20
CA THR A 78 34.23 -3.12 2.03
C THR A 78 33.22 -4.25 2.08
N THR A 79 32.04 -3.99 2.64
CA THR A 79 30.96 -4.95 2.81
C THR A 79 29.58 -4.32 2.59
N LEU A 80 28.58 -5.12 2.26
CA LEU A 80 27.20 -4.65 2.03
C LEU A 80 26.57 -4.04 3.29
N ASP A 81 26.89 -4.55 4.48
CA ASP A 81 26.37 -4.04 5.75
C ASP A 81 26.96 -2.68 6.16
N MET A 82 28.14 -2.34 5.63
CA MET A 82 28.81 -1.06 5.88
C MET A 82 28.58 -0.03 4.76
N ALA A 83 28.04 -0.46 3.62
CA ALA A 83 27.79 0.39 2.47
C ALA A 83 26.79 1.52 2.79
N ARG A 84 27.14 2.74 2.41
CA ARG A 84 26.33 3.96 2.61
C ARG A 84 25.96 4.58 1.27
N GLY A 85 24.80 5.20 1.21
CA GLY A 85 24.27 5.80 -0.02
C GLY A 85 22.76 5.96 0.01
N LEU A 86 22.25 6.62 -1.03
CA LEU A 86 20.83 6.82 -1.30
C LEU A 86 20.43 5.94 -2.49
N VAL A 87 19.38 5.15 -2.34
CA VAL A 87 18.80 4.32 -3.40
C VAL A 87 17.38 4.81 -3.67
N LEU A 88 17.12 5.18 -4.91
CA LEU A 88 15.78 5.53 -5.40
C LEU A 88 15.21 4.33 -6.16
N ILE A 89 14.01 3.88 -5.79
CA ILE A 89 13.32 2.79 -6.48
C ILE A 89 11.93 3.27 -6.84
N ASP A 90 11.63 3.28 -8.13
CA ASP A 90 10.27 3.50 -8.59
C ASP A 90 9.52 2.16 -8.62
N GLU A 91 8.31 2.13 -8.08
CA GLU A 91 7.43 0.95 -8.00
C GLU A 91 8.14 -0.30 -7.51
N VAL A 92 8.61 -0.27 -6.25
CA VAL A 92 9.39 -1.37 -5.65
C VAL A 92 8.67 -2.72 -5.67
N GLU A 93 7.34 -2.71 -5.76
CA GLU A 93 6.46 -3.87 -5.81
C GLU A 93 6.20 -4.43 -7.20
N ALA A 94 6.68 -3.76 -8.26
CA ALA A 94 6.30 -4.08 -9.63
C ALA A 94 6.53 -5.57 -9.93
N HIS A 95 5.45 -6.26 -10.32
CA HIS A 95 5.43 -7.69 -10.62
C HIS A 95 5.89 -8.63 -9.47
N LEU A 96 5.99 -8.15 -8.23
CA LEU A 96 6.32 -8.98 -7.08
C LEU A 96 5.12 -9.84 -6.66
N HIS A 97 5.41 -11.06 -6.23
CA HIS A 97 4.43 -11.90 -5.57
C HIS A 97 3.95 -11.23 -4.27
N PRO A 98 2.66 -11.30 -3.88
CA PRO A 98 2.13 -10.61 -2.70
C PRO A 98 2.93 -10.82 -1.40
N ARG A 99 3.40 -12.05 -1.17
CA ARG A 99 4.29 -12.37 -0.05
C ARG A 99 5.56 -11.50 -0.01
N TRP A 100 6.16 -11.24 -1.17
CA TRP A 100 7.37 -10.42 -1.25
C TRP A 100 7.08 -8.93 -1.18
N LYS A 101 5.92 -8.47 -1.66
CA LYS A 101 5.48 -7.08 -1.44
C LYS A 101 5.51 -6.71 0.04
N ILE A 102 5.05 -7.63 0.90
CA ILE A 102 5.04 -7.45 2.35
C ILE A 102 6.46 -7.43 2.95
N THR A 103 7.37 -8.30 2.49
CA THR A 103 8.67 -8.52 3.14
C THR A 103 9.83 -7.74 2.53
N VAL A 104 9.69 -7.20 1.31
CA VAL A 104 10.81 -6.61 0.54
C VAL A 104 11.48 -5.47 1.29
N MET A 105 10.72 -4.58 1.90
CA MET A 105 11.26 -3.42 2.62
C MET A 105 12.04 -3.85 3.87
N GLU A 106 11.53 -4.82 4.63
CA GLU A 106 12.26 -5.38 5.76
C GLU A 106 13.55 -6.07 5.31
N GLY A 107 13.47 -6.83 4.22
CA GLY A 107 14.60 -7.55 3.66
C GLY A 107 15.71 -6.63 3.15
N LEU A 108 15.36 -5.56 2.44
CA LEU A 108 16.29 -4.50 2.01
C LEU A 108 16.94 -3.82 3.22
N ARG A 109 16.14 -3.45 4.23
CA ARG A 109 16.63 -2.82 5.46
C ARG A 109 17.63 -3.71 6.21
N ARG A 110 17.40 -5.02 6.24
CA ARG A 110 18.30 -5.99 6.91
C ARG A 110 19.56 -6.28 6.10
N ALA A 111 19.44 -6.34 4.78
CA ALA A 111 20.57 -6.61 3.88
C ALA A 111 21.52 -5.42 3.76
N LEU A 112 20.98 -4.20 3.79
CA LEU A 112 21.70 -2.96 3.50
C LEU A 112 21.36 -1.89 4.57
N PRO A 113 21.72 -2.13 5.84
CA PRO A 113 21.25 -1.34 6.99
C PRO A 113 21.73 0.11 7.02
N LYS A 114 22.79 0.47 6.29
CA LYS A 114 23.34 1.83 6.25
C LYS A 114 22.99 2.60 4.97
N LEU A 115 22.11 2.05 4.13
CA LEU A 115 21.52 2.76 3.01
C LEU A 115 20.21 3.45 3.39
N THR A 116 19.96 4.58 2.75
CA THR A 116 18.65 5.21 2.75
C THR A 116 17.93 4.82 1.47
N PHE A 117 16.72 4.27 1.61
CA PHE A 117 15.86 3.94 0.48
C PHE A 117 14.73 4.97 0.39
N LEU A 118 14.56 5.57 -0.78
CA LEU A 118 13.35 6.30 -1.14
C LEU A 118 12.65 5.50 -2.23
N VAL A 119 11.47 4.99 -1.89
CA VAL A 119 10.72 4.08 -2.75
C VAL A 119 9.33 4.65 -3.03
N THR A 120 8.83 4.44 -4.23
CA THR A 120 7.42 4.67 -4.55
C THR A 120 6.71 3.31 -4.61
N ALA A 121 5.41 3.31 -4.28
CA ALA A 121 4.54 2.16 -4.39
C ALA A 121 3.09 2.62 -4.58
N HIS A 122 2.35 1.89 -5.41
CA HIS A 122 0.90 1.93 -5.57
C HIS A 122 0.21 0.77 -4.81
N ASP A 123 0.92 -0.30 -4.43
CA ASP A 123 0.35 -1.42 -3.68
C ASP A 123 0.49 -1.24 -2.15
N PRO A 124 -0.62 -1.23 -1.38
CA PRO A 124 -0.59 -1.07 0.07
C PRO A 124 0.03 -2.24 0.82
N LEU A 125 0.17 -3.41 0.21
CA LEU A 125 0.84 -4.56 0.83
C LEU A 125 2.30 -4.23 1.19
N CYS A 126 2.94 -3.31 0.47
CA CYS A 126 4.30 -2.86 0.78
C CYS A 126 4.40 -2.09 2.10
N LEU A 127 3.30 -1.49 2.58
CA LEU A 127 3.31 -0.79 3.86
C LEU A 127 3.48 -1.72 5.06
N ARG A 128 3.11 -3.00 4.93
CA ARG A 128 3.22 -3.96 6.04
C ARG A 128 4.68 -4.25 6.44
N GLY A 129 5.64 -3.97 5.56
CA GLY A 129 7.08 -4.07 5.84
C GLY A 129 7.72 -2.78 6.34
N LEU A 130 6.97 -1.68 6.40
CA LEU A 130 7.43 -0.36 6.81
C LEU A 130 7.16 -0.09 8.29
N ARG A 131 7.96 0.79 8.88
CA ARG A 131 7.80 1.24 10.27
C ARG A 131 6.97 2.52 10.31
N ASP A 132 6.47 2.83 11.51
CA ASP A 132 5.80 4.10 11.75
C ASP A 132 6.72 5.29 11.36
N GLY A 133 6.12 6.30 10.72
CA GLY A 133 6.84 7.46 10.19
C GLY A 133 7.66 7.25 8.90
N GLU A 134 7.75 6.02 8.36
CA GLU A 134 8.46 5.75 7.09
C GLU A 134 7.60 5.99 5.84
N VAL A 135 6.31 6.32 6.00
CA VAL A 135 5.34 6.43 4.89
C VAL A 135 4.95 7.89 4.65
N ARG A 136 4.88 8.29 3.39
CA ARG A 136 4.32 9.56 2.95
C ARG A 136 3.34 9.28 1.82
N VAL A 137 2.10 9.77 1.95
CA VAL A 137 1.09 9.64 0.89
C VAL A 137 1.04 10.94 0.11
N LEU A 138 1.10 10.80 -1.21
CA LEU A 138 1.05 11.90 -2.17
C LEU A 138 -0.32 11.87 -2.88
N ALA A 139 -1.09 12.95 -2.74
CA ALA A 139 -2.39 13.11 -3.39
C ALA A 139 -2.30 14.20 -4.46
N ARG A 140 -2.91 13.94 -5.63
CA ARG A 140 -3.05 14.97 -6.68
C ARG A 140 -4.28 15.82 -6.40
N SER A 141 -4.11 17.13 -6.42
CA SER A 141 -5.16 18.14 -6.25
C SER A 141 -5.22 19.01 -7.51
N PRO A 142 -6.40 19.27 -8.10
CA PRO A 142 -6.51 20.24 -9.19
C PRO A 142 -6.01 21.60 -8.70
N GLY A 143 -5.12 22.27 -9.44
CA GLY A 143 -4.51 23.50 -8.91
C GLY A 143 -5.50 24.65 -8.70
N ALA A 144 -6.64 24.63 -9.40
CA ALA A 144 -7.76 25.53 -9.12
C ALA A 144 -8.31 25.40 -7.68
N ALA A 145 -8.26 24.20 -7.08
CA ALA A 145 -8.67 23.96 -5.70
C ALA A 145 -7.58 24.35 -4.67
N ALA A 146 -6.33 24.47 -5.12
CA ALA A 146 -5.17 24.81 -4.30
C ALA A 146 -4.72 26.28 -4.43
N GLY A 147 -5.46 27.11 -5.19
CA GLY A 147 -5.12 28.52 -5.42
C GLY A 147 -3.81 28.72 -6.20
N SER A 148 -3.47 27.76 -7.07
CA SER A 148 -2.22 27.73 -7.85
C SER A 148 -2.51 27.86 -9.35
N ASP A 149 -1.63 28.57 -10.07
CA ASP A 149 -1.68 28.69 -11.55
C ASP A 149 -1.28 27.39 -12.28
N LEU A 150 -0.80 26.38 -11.54
CA LEU A 150 -0.48 25.07 -12.11
C LEU A 150 -1.74 24.23 -12.27
N PRO A 151 -1.87 23.41 -13.33
CA PRO A 151 -3.06 22.58 -13.53
C PRO A 151 -3.23 21.49 -12.45
N VAL A 152 -2.12 21.01 -11.87
CA VAL A 152 -2.10 19.94 -10.87
C VAL A 152 -1.07 20.26 -9.79
N MET A 153 -1.46 20.08 -8.52
CA MET A 153 -0.61 20.18 -7.34
C MET A 153 -0.50 18.80 -6.67
N VAL A 154 0.61 18.56 -5.98
CA VAL A 154 0.80 17.36 -5.14
C VAL A 154 0.76 17.78 -3.68
N GLU A 155 -0.24 17.31 -2.95
CA GLU A 155 -0.35 17.50 -1.51
C GLU A 155 0.20 16.26 -0.79
N THR A 156 0.96 16.47 0.29
CA THR A 156 1.40 15.39 1.16
C THR A 156 0.44 15.27 2.33
N LEU A 157 -0.09 14.08 2.59
CA LEU A 157 -0.82 13.81 3.83
C LEU A 157 0.20 13.69 4.98
N VAL A 158 0.14 14.64 5.92
CA VAL A 158 1.22 14.85 6.91
C VAL A 158 1.06 13.99 8.17
N GLU A 159 -0.12 13.41 8.41
CA GLU A 159 -0.40 12.60 9.61
C GLU A 159 -1.08 11.29 9.22
N LEU A 160 -0.27 10.27 8.98
CA LEU A 160 -0.77 8.90 8.80
C LEU A 160 -0.95 8.27 10.17
N PRO A 161 -2.07 7.57 10.43
CA PRO A 161 -2.13 6.67 11.56
C PRO A 161 -1.03 5.61 11.44
N ASP A 162 -0.57 5.09 12.57
CA ASP A 162 0.48 4.07 12.62
C ASP A 162 0.14 2.87 11.72
N VAL A 163 0.80 2.83 10.55
CA VAL A 163 0.55 1.84 9.49
C VAL A 163 0.84 0.41 9.94
N THR A 164 1.65 0.24 10.99
CA THR A 164 1.97 -1.09 11.53
C THR A 164 0.77 -1.72 12.25
N LYS A 165 -0.12 -0.89 12.80
CA LYS A 165 -1.32 -1.30 13.53
C LYS A 165 -2.53 -1.55 12.65
N LEU A 166 -2.51 -1.06 11.40
CA LEU A 166 -3.62 -1.22 10.48
C LEU A 166 -3.62 -2.60 9.82
N THR A 167 -4.80 -3.21 9.72
CA THR A 167 -4.99 -4.42 8.92
C THR A 167 -4.84 -4.10 7.42
N VAL A 168 -4.60 -5.13 6.59
CA VAL A 168 -4.54 -4.95 5.14
C VAL A 168 -5.85 -4.38 4.60
N GLU A 169 -6.98 -4.89 5.09
CA GLU A 169 -8.31 -4.38 4.73
C GLU A 169 -8.48 -2.90 5.14
N GLN A 170 -8.02 -2.50 6.31
CA GLN A 170 -8.05 -1.10 6.75
C GLN A 170 -7.13 -0.20 5.92
N LEU A 171 -5.96 -0.69 5.50
CA LEU A 171 -5.06 0.03 4.58
C LEU A 171 -5.71 0.21 3.20
N LEU A 172 -6.34 -0.85 2.67
CA LEU A 172 -7.05 -0.85 1.39
C LEU A 172 -8.27 0.07 1.40
N THR A 173 -9.06 0.05 2.47
CA THR A 173 -10.28 0.86 2.64
C THR A 173 -10.03 2.24 3.26
N SER A 174 -8.77 2.55 3.58
CA SER A 174 -8.38 3.88 4.04
C SER A 174 -8.31 4.84 2.85
N ASP A 175 -8.53 6.12 3.14
CA ASP A 175 -8.36 7.20 2.16
C ASP A 175 -6.89 7.38 1.72
N LEU A 176 -5.95 6.55 2.24
CA LEU A 176 -4.51 6.65 2.02
C LEU A 176 -4.05 6.11 0.66
N PHE A 177 -4.68 5.06 0.15
CA PHE A 177 -4.36 4.51 -1.17
C PHE A 177 -5.33 4.94 -2.25
N ALA A 178 -6.37 5.70 -1.88
CA ALA A 178 -7.47 6.05 -2.76
C ALA A 178 -7.94 4.83 -3.59
N LEU A 179 -7.84 3.61 -3.04
CA LEU A 179 -8.29 2.37 -3.68
C LEU A 179 -9.82 2.28 -3.73
N PHE A 180 -10.52 3.41 -3.61
CA PHE A 180 -11.93 3.51 -3.96
C PHE A 180 -12.17 3.49 -5.48
N ASP A 181 -11.20 3.02 -6.27
CA ASP A 181 -11.43 2.37 -7.57
C ASP A 181 -11.21 0.83 -7.50
N THR A 182 -11.34 0.21 -6.32
CA THR A 182 -11.57 -1.25 -6.18
C THR A 182 -13.03 -1.60 -5.89
N ASP A 183 -13.87 -0.58 -5.77
CA ASP A 183 -15.32 -0.74 -5.85
C ASP A 183 -15.70 -1.01 -7.31
N ASP A 184 -16.55 -2.00 -7.55
CA ASP A 184 -17.28 -2.15 -8.81
C ASP A 184 -17.76 -0.74 -9.26
N PRO A 185 -17.57 -0.33 -10.52
CA PRO A 185 -18.13 0.92 -11.04
C PRO A 185 -19.59 1.18 -10.62
N ALA A 186 -20.36 0.11 -10.36
CA ALA A 186 -21.70 0.19 -9.79
C ALA A 186 -21.76 0.79 -8.38
N THR A 187 -20.83 0.47 -7.48
CA THR A 187 -20.80 0.95 -6.09
C THR A 187 -20.37 2.41 -6.01
N ALA A 188 -19.36 2.82 -6.77
CA ALA A 188 -18.94 4.21 -6.88
C ALA A 188 -20.06 5.11 -7.45
N ARG A 189 -20.76 4.62 -8.50
CA ARG A 189 -21.98 5.27 -9.02
C ARG A 189 -23.08 5.30 -7.97
N GLY A 190 -23.28 4.21 -7.24
CA GLY A 190 -24.28 4.14 -6.17
C GLY A 190 -24.06 5.18 -5.06
N LEU A 191 -22.81 5.39 -4.64
CA LEU A 191 -22.44 6.41 -3.65
C LEU A 191 -22.61 7.83 -4.20
N ALA A 192 -22.27 8.07 -5.47
CA ALA A 192 -22.49 9.36 -6.12
C ALA A 192 -23.99 9.67 -6.25
N GLU A 193 -24.79 8.70 -6.72
CA GLU A 193 -26.26 8.81 -6.81
C GLU A 193 -26.88 9.06 -5.43
N LEU A 194 -26.37 8.41 -4.37
CA LEU A 194 -26.82 8.64 -3.00
C LEU A 194 -26.47 10.05 -2.51
N ALA A 195 -25.26 10.53 -2.77
CA ALA A 195 -24.87 11.89 -2.41
C ALA A 195 -25.73 12.95 -3.13
N ASP A 196 -26.06 12.73 -4.40
CA ASP A 196 -27.00 13.56 -5.15
C ASP A 196 -28.40 13.51 -4.52
N ALA A 197 -28.88 12.32 -4.14
CA ALA A 197 -30.15 12.13 -3.45
C ALA A 197 -30.26 12.85 -2.11
N LEU A 198 -29.15 13.04 -1.41
CA LEU A 198 -29.12 13.74 -0.13
C LEU A 198 -29.04 15.26 -0.32
N THR A 199 -28.74 15.76 -1.52
CA THR A 199 -28.58 17.20 -1.77
C THR A 199 -29.96 17.88 -1.84
N PRO A 200 -30.19 18.99 -1.10
CA PRO A 200 -31.40 19.79 -1.25
C PRO A 200 -31.46 20.40 -2.65
N GLY A 201 -32.57 20.21 -3.37
CA GLY A 201 -32.75 20.78 -4.72
C GLY A 201 -32.10 20.00 -5.87
N ALA A 202 -31.58 18.78 -5.63
CA ALA A 202 -31.11 17.93 -6.72
C ALA A 202 -32.25 17.61 -7.72
N GLU A 203 -31.97 17.79 -9.02
CA GLU A 203 -32.86 17.39 -10.11
C GLU A 203 -32.90 15.86 -10.21
N MET A 204 -33.69 15.22 -9.34
CA MET A 204 -33.92 13.78 -9.40
C MET A 204 -35.39 13.48 -9.18
N ALA A 205 -35.92 12.54 -9.97
CA ALA A 205 -37.31 12.09 -9.86
C ALA A 205 -37.63 11.65 -8.41
N PRO A 206 -38.74 12.13 -7.80
CA PRO A 206 -39.07 11.83 -6.41
C PRO A 206 -39.10 10.34 -6.07
N ALA A 207 -39.60 9.51 -7.00
CA ALA A 207 -39.64 8.06 -6.84
C ALA A 207 -38.23 7.43 -6.79
N ARG A 208 -37.30 7.92 -7.62
CA ARG A 208 -35.91 7.45 -7.65
C ARG A 208 -35.16 7.85 -6.38
N ARG A 209 -35.39 9.09 -5.91
CA ARG A 209 -34.86 9.60 -4.64
C ARG A 209 -35.32 8.72 -3.46
N ALA A 210 -36.61 8.43 -3.39
CA ALA A 210 -37.18 7.60 -2.33
C ALA A 210 -36.60 6.17 -2.34
N ALA A 211 -36.43 5.57 -3.52
CA ALA A 211 -35.86 4.22 -3.65
C ALA A 211 -34.39 4.13 -3.19
N LEU A 212 -33.56 5.13 -3.56
CA LEU A 212 -32.16 5.19 -3.14
C LEU A 212 -32.03 5.37 -1.61
N LEU A 213 -32.82 6.27 -1.03
CA LEU A 213 -32.84 6.49 0.41
C LEU A 213 -33.33 5.25 1.17
N ALA A 214 -34.35 4.57 0.68
CA ALA A 214 -34.85 3.32 1.29
C ALA A 214 -33.81 2.20 1.27
N ARG A 215 -33.04 2.06 0.18
CA ARG A 215 -31.95 1.07 0.09
C ARG A 215 -30.84 1.38 1.10
N PHE A 216 -30.41 2.63 1.17
CA PHE A 216 -29.40 3.07 2.15
C PHE A 216 -29.87 2.87 3.59
N GLN A 217 -31.14 3.17 3.87
CA GLN A 217 -31.74 2.94 5.20
C GLN A 217 -31.71 1.46 5.59
N ALA A 218 -32.00 0.55 4.66
CA ALA A 218 -31.96 -0.89 4.89
C ALA A 218 -30.52 -1.41 5.14
N GLU A 219 -29.53 -0.91 4.40
CA GLU A 219 -28.11 -1.28 4.59
C GLU A 219 -27.58 -0.83 5.96
N VAL A 220 -27.86 0.42 6.37
CA VAL A 220 -27.44 0.93 7.68
C VAL A 220 -28.14 0.18 8.82
N ALA A 221 -29.44 -0.10 8.67
CA ALA A 221 -30.21 -0.86 9.67
C ALA A 221 -29.72 -2.31 9.81
N GLY A 222 -29.25 -2.93 8.72
CA GLY A 222 -28.70 -4.29 8.73
C GLY A 222 -27.30 -4.41 9.32
N ALA A 223 -26.51 -3.32 9.32
CA ALA A 223 -25.13 -3.30 9.82
C ALA A 223 -24.99 -2.93 11.31
N LEU A 224 -26.05 -2.42 11.94
CA LEU A 224 -26.03 -1.99 13.35
C LEU A 224 -26.54 -3.13 14.26
N PRO A 225 -25.81 -3.46 15.36
CA PRO A 225 -26.27 -4.47 16.30
C PRO A 225 -27.40 -3.91 17.16
N VAL A 226 -28.58 -4.53 17.03
CA VAL A 226 -29.74 -4.44 17.93
C VAL A 226 -30.50 -3.10 17.95
N GLY A 227 -31.47 -2.98 17.03
CA GLY A 227 -32.85 -2.65 17.39
C GLY A 227 -33.25 -1.20 17.71
N SER A 228 -32.38 -0.20 17.64
CA SER A 228 -32.79 1.21 17.86
C SER A 228 -32.86 2.03 16.57
N THR A 229 -34.07 2.43 16.19
CA THR A 229 -34.33 3.29 15.01
C THR A 229 -33.73 4.69 15.17
N GLU A 230 -33.64 5.18 16.40
CA GLU A 230 -33.07 6.50 16.70
C GLU A 230 -31.56 6.55 16.45
N VAL A 231 -30.83 5.54 16.91
CA VAL A 231 -29.39 5.41 16.64
C VAL A 231 -29.14 5.26 15.15
N ALA A 232 -29.92 4.42 14.46
CA ALA A 232 -29.82 4.28 13.01
C ALA A 232 -30.03 5.62 12.30
N ARG A 233 -31.01 6.42 12.73
CA ARG A 233 -31.29 7.75 12.17
C ARG A 233 -30.13 8.72 12.41
N ILE A 234 -29.54 8.74 13.60
CA ILE A 234 -28.40 9.62 13.92
C ILE A 234 -27.16 9.22 13.09
N VAL A 235 -26.90 7.92 12.94
CA VAL A 235 -25.82 7.42 12.08
C VAL A 235 -26.06 7.79 10.63
N GLN A 236 -27.30 7.67 10.13
CA GLN A 236 -27.67 8.07 8.78
C GLN A 236 -27.45 9.56 8.53
N GLU A 237 -27.91 10.43 9.44
CA GLU A 237 -27.70 11.88 9.35
C GLU A 237 -26.20 12.22 9.39
N ALA A 238 -25.42 11.55 10.24
CA ALA A 238 -23.97 11.72 10.32
C ALA A 238 -23.23 11.29 9.05
N VAL A 239 -23.64 10.19 8.44
CA VAL A 239 -23.07 9.72 7.18
C VAL A 239 -23.47 10.64 6.03
N ALA A 240 -24.72 11.12 6.00
CA ALA A 240 -25.20 12.04 4.98
C ALA A 240 -24.46 13.39 5.01
N ASP A 241 -24.32 13.99 6.18
CA ASP A 241 -23.54 15.22 6.38
C ASP A 241 -22.08 15.03 5.97
N TYR A 242 -21.50 13.89 6.33
CA TYR A 242 -20.14 13.54 5.95
C TYR A 242 -19.98 13.43 4.43
N LEU A 243 -20.88 12.74 3.73
CA LEU A 243 -20.81 12.58 2.27
C LEU A 243 -20.94 13.94 1.56
N HIS A 244 -21.80 14.82 2.05
CA HIS A 244 -21.93 16.20 1.55
C HIS A 244 -20.66 17.01 1.73
N ALA A 245 -20.17 17.09 2.97
CA ALA A 245 -18.97 17.87 3.27
C ALA A 245 -17.71 17.28 2.61
N ARG A 246 -17.63 15.95 2.44
CA ARG A 246 -16.52 15.28 1.75
C ARG A 246 -16.38 15.71 0.30
N ARG A 247 -17.48 16.04 -0.37
CA ARG A 247 -17.51 16.38 -1.81
C ARG A 247 -16.80 17.71 -2.11
N ALA A 248 -16.89 18.67 -1.19
CA ALA A 248 -16.27 19.98 -1.30
C ALA A 248 -14.90 20.08 -0.57
N ALA A 249 -14.58 19.12 0.30
CA ALA A 249 -13.39 19.18 1.14
C ALA A 249 -12.10 18.74 0.40
N PRO A 250 -10.99 19.49 0.56
CA PRO A 250 -9.63 19.04 0.21
C PRO A 250 -9.27 17.74 0.93
N VAL A 251 -8.41 16.92 0.33
CA VAL A 251 -8.05 15.58 0.83
C VAL A 251 -7.51 15.63 2.27
N ALA A 252 -6.71 16.65 2.60
CA ALA A 252 -6.19 16.88 3.96
C ALA A 252 -7.29 17.08 5.02
N GLN A 253 -8.44 17.64 4.64
CA GLN A 253 -9.56 17.88 5.56
C GLN A 253 -10.53 16.71 5.64
N ARG A 254 -10.50 15.77 4.69
CA ARG A 254 -11.38 14.60 4.67
C ARG A 254 -11.11 13.66 5.85
N LEU A 255 -9.85 13.54 6.27
CA LEU A 255 -9.49 12.73 7.44
C LEU A 255 -10.08 13.33 8.73
N ALA A 256 -9.93 14.64 8.92
CA ALA A 256 -10.51 15.35 10.06
C ALA A 256 -12.05 15.27 10.04
N LEU A 257 -12.67 15.41 8.86
CA LEU A 257 -14.10 15.25 8.66
C LEU A 257 -14.57 13.84 9.04
N ARG A 258 -13.82 12.81 8.62
CA ARG A 258 -14.11 11.41 8.92
C ARG A 258 -14.01 11.10 10.41
N GLU A 259 -12.97 11.59 11.08
CA GLU A 259 -12.80 11.41 12.52
C GLU A 259 -13.84 12.20 13.34
N ALA A 260 -14.20 13.41 12.91
CA ALA A 260 -15.30 14.17 13.52
C ALA A 260 -16.64 13.43 13.39
N THR A 261 -16.94 12.86 12.22
CA THR A 261 -18.15 12.06 12.01
C THR A 261 -18.14 10.78 12.84
N LYS A 262 -17.01 10.07 12.90
CA LYS A 262 -16.87 8.89 13.77
C LYS A 262 -17.07 9.24 15.25
N ALA A 263 -16.50 10.36 15.71
CA ALA A 263 -16.69 10.83 17.09
C ALA A 263 -18.16 11.13 17.37
N ARG A 264 -18.85 11.81 16.44
CA ARG A 264 -20.30 12.08 16.52
C ARG A 264 -21.12 10.79 16.59
N ILE A 265 -20.77 9.80 15.78
CA ILE A 265 -21.42 8.48 15.77
C ILE A 265 -21.15 7.72 17.07
N ARG A 266 -19.92 7.72 17.59
CA ARG A 266 -19.59 7.07 18.88
C ARG A 266 -20.32 7.69 20.07
N LEU A 267 -20.42 9.02 20.10
CA LEU A 267 -21.20 9.74 21.10
C LEU A 267 -22.68 9.35 21.04
N ALA A 268 -23.24 9.22 19.84
CA ALA A 268 -24.62 8.80 19.64
C ALA A 268 -24.88 7.33 19.97
N LEU A 269 -23.86 6.48 19.85
CA LEU A 269 -23.93 5.04 20.16
C LEU A 269 -23.72 4.72 21.65
N GLY A 270 -23.41 5.71 22.50
CA GLY A 270 -23.32 5.53 23.95
C GLY A 270 -22.15 4.67 24.42
N ALA A 271 -20.99 4.73 23.77
CA ALA A 271 -19.77 4.11 24.30
C ALA A 271 -19.10 5.05 25.33
N GLY A 272 -19.50 4.89 26.59
CA GLY A 272 -18.62 5.06 27.74
C GLY A 272 -17.89 3.75 28.03
#